data_AF-A0A842J2C4-F1
#
_entry.id   AF-A0A842J2C4-F1
#
_cell.length_a   1.000
_cell.length_b   1.000
_cell.length_c   1.000
_cell.angle_alpha   90.00
_cell.angle_beta   90.00
_cell.angle_gamma   90.00
#
_symmetry.space_group_name_H-M   'P 1'
#
loop_
_entity.id
_entity.type
_entity.pdbx_description
1 polymer ?
#
loop_
_entity_poly.entity_id
_entity_poly.type
_entity_poly.pdbx_seq_one_letter_code
_entity_poly.pdbx_strand_id
1 'polypeptide(L)'
;MIDQTKTIVLKVLNFFKNSTVNGIKQYDYFSKKKIRFIAFLLSIGISGLQIYETDLVIQSKEFIWSLIVMTISLYCVLDPFLYYFRLKFINFFKKYPLYAIGILFYFSFLVSILQVLGEAVLSRSMDNFIVKLLHIIIIVISIIVIIMIIMQQFITVIFNKREVKQIDILMIFLTYFAVGFAYSSLFHIFDIISSEKLFNGLKKMEEFDFEIYLNYIYISFGALTTVGSGTITAANIWIRLMTVQETMLGIFITSFSLTFIFSVLGSGNLTPPNGTDDKKEGESIIYSEHFFITFFKKLRENLKELENYGK
;
A
#
# COMPACT_ATOMS: atom_id res chain seq x y z
N MET A 1 21.03 33.73 -32.45
CA MET A 1 21.27 33.21 -31.08
C MET A 1 20.04 32.53 -30.46
N ILE A 2 18.80 32.89 -30.82
CA ILE A 2 17.54 32.30 -30.29
C ILE A 2 17.20 30.93 -30.93
N ASP A 3 17.68 30.65 -32.14
CA ASP A 3 17.36 29.43 -32.89
C ASP A 3 18.12 28.17 -32.45
N GLN A 4 19.36 28.34 -31.97
CA GLN A 4 20.16 27.22 -31.46
C GLN A 4 19.60 26.70 -30.12
N THR A 5 19.08 27.59 -29.28
CA THR A 5 18.47 27.24 -27.98
C THR A 5 17.18 26.46 -28.17
N LYS A 6 16.31 26.85 -29.12
CA LYS A 6 15.10 26.07 -29.48
C LYS A 6 15.46 24.68 -30.02
N THR A 7 16.52 24.58 -30.82
CA THR A 7 16.97 23.30 -31.41
C THR A 7 17.53 22.36 -30.34
N ILE A 8 18.25 22.89 -29.35
CA ILE A 8 18.76 22.11 -28.21
C ILE A 8 17.60 21.67 -27.31
N VAL A 9 16.66 22.57 -27.00
CA VAL A 9 15.49 22.23 -26.18
C VAL A 9 14.60 21.17 -26.85
N LEU A 10 14.39 21.25 -28.17
CA LEU A 10 13.68 20.23 -28.94
C LEU A 10 14.43 18.90 -29.00
N LYS A 11 15.76 18.91 -29.10
CA LYS A 11 16.58 17.69 -29.02
C LYS A 11 16.54 17.05 -27.64
N VAL A 12 16.56 17.84 -26.57
CA VAL A 12 16.44 17.35 -25.19
C VAL A 12 15.04 16.80 -24.93
N LEU A 13 13.98 17.51 -25.34
CA LEU A 13 12.60 17.02 -25.26
C LEU A 13 12.38 15.74 -26.08
N ASN A 14 12.93 15.66 -27.29
CA ASN A 14 12.86 14.44 -28.09
C ASN A 14 13.73 13.32 -27.53
N PHE A 15 14.86 13.61 -26.87
CA PHE A 15 15.65 12.62 -26.16
C PHE A 15 14.90 12.07 -24.95
N PHE A 16 14.26 12.93 -24.14
CA PHE A 16 13.41 12.48 -23.03
C PHE A 16 12.20 11.71 -23.53
N LYS A 17 11.56 12.15 -24.61
CA LYS A 17 10.41 11.47 -25.23
C LYS A 17 10.80 10.12 -25.86
N ASN A 18 11.94 10.01 -26.52
CA ASN A 18 12.43 8.73 -27.05
C ASN A 18 12.96 7.80 -25.94
N SER A 19 13.64 8.32 -24.91
CA SER A 19 14.10 7.51 -23.77
C SER A 19 12.95 7.02 -22.91
N THR A 20 11.90 7.83 -22.70
CA THR A 20 10.67 7.35 -22.06
C THR A 20 9.94 6.38 -22.96
N VAL A 21 9.63 6.70 -24.22
CA VAL A 21 8.79 5.81 -25.06
C VAL A 21 9.47 4.50 -25.46
N ASN A 22 10.78 4.48 -25.75
CA ASN A 22 11.51 3.25 -26.08
C ASN A 22 12.01 2.50 -24.83
N GLY A 23 12.35 3.21 -23.73
CA GLY A 23 12.71 2.60 -22.45
C GLY A 23 11.51 1.97 -21.73
N ILE A 24 10.32 2.58 -21.85
CA ILE A 24 9.06 2.06 -21.30
C ILE A 24 8.65 0.75 -22.02
N LYS A 25 8.89 0.63 -23.34
CA LYS A 25 8.62 -0.62 -24.06
C LYS A 25 9.60 -1.75 -23.72
N GLN A 26 10.86 -1.45 -23.37
CA GLN A 26 11.83 -2.46 -22.92
C GLN A 26 11.67 -2.85 -21.45
N TYR A 27 11.08 -1.99 -20.61
CA TYR A 27 10.81 -2.32 -19.21
C TYR A 27 9.81 -3.47 -19.03
N ASP A 28 9.01 -3.74 -20.06
CA ASP A 28 8.02 -4.81 -20.12
C ASP A 28 8.66 -6.22 -20.09
N TYR A 29 9.99 -6.32 -20.22
CA TYR A 29 10.76 -7.56 -20.36
C TYR A 29 11.94 -7.70 -19.39
N PHE A 30 12.01 -6.89 -18.31
CA PHE A 30 13.03 -7.14 -17.30
C PHE A 30 12.73 -8.44 -16.56
N SER A 31 13.58 -9.46 -16.72
CA SER A 31 13.50 -10.68 -15.91
C SER A 31 13.60 -10.36 -14.41
N LYS A 32 13.04 -11.21 -13.54
CA LYS A 32 13.05 -10.97 -12.07
C LYS A 32 14.46 -10.67 -11.55
N LYS A 33 15.47 -11.32 -12.13
CA LYS A 33 16.89 -11.11 -11.83
C LYS A 33 17.36 -9.68 -12.13
N LYS A 34 16.92 -9.09 -13.24
CA LYS A 34 17.32 -7.73 -13.61
C LYS A 34 16.69 -6.67 -12.69
N ILE A 35 15.46 -6.86 -12.23
CA ILE A 35 14.84 -5.94 -11.25
C ILE A 35 15.55 -5.99 -9.92
N ARG A 36 15.83 -7.19 -9.40
CA ARG A 36 16.62 -7.36 -8.17
C ARG A 36 17.98 -6.69 -8.28
N PHE A 37 18.63 -6.83 -9.44
CA PHE A 37 19.91 -6.17 -9.70
C PHE A 37 19.79 -4.64 -9.74
N ILE A 38 18.75 -4.09 -10.39
CA ILE A 38 18.49 -2.64 -10.40
C ILE A 38 18.17 -2.13 -8.99
N ALA A 39 17.33 -2.83 -8.24
CA ALA A 39 16.99 -2.49 -6.86
C ALA A 39 18.24 -2.48 -5.97
N PHE A 40 19.13 -3.48 -6.15
CA PHE A 40 20.41 -3.54 -5.46
C PHE A 40 21.32 -2.35 -5.81
N LEU A 41 21.50 -2.05 -7.10
CA LEU A 41 22.31 -0.90 -7.52
C LEU A 41 21.75 0.43 -7.00
N LEU A 42 20.42 0.62 -7.05
CA LEU A 42 19.76 1.80 -6.51
C LEU A 42 19.93 1.88 -4.99
N SER A 43 19.82 0.77 -4.27
CA SER A 43 20.01 0.75 -2.82
C SER A 43 21.42 1.19 -2.43
N ILE A 44 22.46 0.72 -3.14
CA ILE A 44 23.85 1.17 -2.92
C ILE A 44 23.98 2.66 -3.24
N GLY A 45 23.46 3.10 -4.38
CA GLY A 45 23.58 4.49 -4.84
C GLY A 45 22.92 5.48 -3.87
N ILE A 46 21.69 5.19 -3.45
CA ILE A 46 20.94 6.03 -2.50
C ILE A 46 21.61 5.99 -1.12
N SER A 47 22.09 4.82 -0.67
CA SER A 47 22.84 4.72 0.61
C SER A 47 24.09 5.59 0.60
N GLY A 48 24.87 5.53 -0.48
CA GLY A 48 26.09 6.32 -0.62
C GLY A 48 25.81 7.83 -0.64
N LEU A 49 24.74 8.25 -1.33
CA LEU A 49 24.32 9.65 -1.38
C LEU A 49 23.87 10.14 -0.01
N GLN A 50 23.04 9.37 0.70
CA GLN A 50 22.57 9.73 2.04
C GLN A 50 23.73 9.85 3.04
N ILE A 51 24.73 8.97 2.93
CA ILE A 51 25.92 9.01 3.80
C ILE A 51 26.79 10.23 3.51
N TYR A 52 26.92 10.60 2.24
CA TYR A 52 27.58 11.84 1.86
C TYR A 52 26.87 13.08 2.45
N GLU A 53 25.54 13.12 2.43
CA GLU A 53 24.77 14.24 2.99
C GLU A 53 24.81 14.34 4.52
N THR A 54 25.16 13.26 5.21
CA THR A 54 25.08 13.19 6.69
C THR A 54 26.44 13.44 7.37
N ASP A 55 27.48 13.84 6.62
CA ASP A 55 28.84 14.16 7.11
C ASP A 55 29.44 13.10 8.07
N LEU A 56 29.08 11.82 7.89
CA LEU A 56 29.68 10.72 8.67
C LEU A 56 31.16 10.58 8.31
N VAL A 57 32.02 10.54 9.33
CA VAL A 57 33.47 10.38 9.15
C VAL A 57 33.77 9.07 8.44
N ILE A 58 34.23 9.17 7.20
CA ILE A 58 34.42 8.09 6.21
C ILE A 58 35.35 6.96 6.71
N GLN A 59 36.11 7.16 7.80
CA GLN A 59 37.10 6.22 8.32
C GLN A 59 36.68 5.45 9.58
N SER A 60 35.47 5.62 10.12
CA SER A 60 35.03 4.88 11.30
C SER A 60 34.52 3.47 10.94
N LYS A 61 34.65 2.50 11.86
CA LYS A 61 34.00 1.18 11.70
C LYS A 61 32.47 1.30 11.62
N GLU A 62 31.93 2.35 12.23
CA GLU A 62 30.50 2.69 12.21
C GLU A 62 30.03 3.03 10.79
N PHE A 63 30.85 3.72 9.98
CA PHE A 63 30.53 4.03 8.58
C PHE A 63 30.21 2.77 7.76
N ILE A 64 31.01 1.71 7.89
CA ILE A 64 30.84 0.48 7.11
C ILE A 64 29.54 -0.23 7.53
N TRP A 65 29.28 -0.33 8.83
CA TRP A 65 28.06 -0.95 9.35
C TRP A 65 26.81 -0.17 8.97
N SER A 66 26.83 1.17 9.08
CA SER A 66 25.72 2.01 8.67
C SER A 66 25.46 1.91 7.16
N LEU A 67 26.48 1.85 6.30
CA LEU A 67 26.31 1.65 4.86
C LEU A 67 25.69 0.29 4.52
N ILE A 68 26.14 -0.79 5.17
CA ILE A 68 25.59 -2.14 4.97
C ILE A 68 24.12 -2.18 5.40
N VAL A 69 23.81 -1.70 6.60
CA VAL A 69 22.44 -1.68 7.13
C VAL A 69 21.53 -0.82 6.26
N MET A 70 21.96 0.39 5.89
CA MET A 70 21.23 1.28 4.98
C MET A 70 20.95 0.61 3.63
N THR A 71 21.95 -0.05 3.05
CA THR A 71 21.80 -0.74 1.75
C THR A 71 20.79 -1.89 1.85
N ILE A 72 20.87 -2.70 2.92
CA ILE A 72 19.93 -3.81 3.15
C ILE A 72 18.51 -3.27 3.35
N SER A 73 18.34 -2.25 4.20
CA SER A 73 17.05 -1.62 4.46
C SER A 73 16.43 -1.06 3.18
N LEU A 74 17.19 -0.29 2.40
CA LEU A 74 16.73 0.25 1.13
C LEU A 74 16.45 -0.84 0.10
N TYR A 75 17.22 -1.93 0.07
CA TYR A 75 16.95 -3.06 -0.80
C TYR A 75 15.62 -3.75 -0.43
N CYS A 76 15.35 -3.98 0.86
CA CYS A 76 14.08 -4.53 1.34
C CYS A 76 12.89 -3.64 1.00
N VAL A 77 13.09 -2.33 0.90
CA VAL A 77 12.06 -1.38 0.47
C VAL A 77 11.89 -1.37 -1.06
N LEU A 78 13.00 -1.24 -1.80
CA LEU A 78 12.99 -1.01 -3.25
C LEU A 78 12.74 -2.27 -4.08
N ASP A 79 13.23 -3.45 -3.69
CA ASP A 79 13.01 -4.69 -4.45
C ASP A 79 11.51 -5.01 -4.62
N PRO A 80 10.71 -5.14 -3.53
CA PRO A 80 9.28 -5.37 -3.67
C PRO A 80 8.58 -4.20 -4.36
N PHE A 81 8.99 -2.95 -4.10
CA PHE A 81 8.38 -1.77 -4.73
C PHE A 81 8.60 -1.72 -6.25
N LEU A 82 9.82 -1.95 -6.73
CA LEU A 82 10.18 -1.94 -8.16
C LEU A 82 9.65 -3.18 -8.87
N TYR A 83 9.65 -4.34 -8.21
CA TYR A 83 9.02 -5.55 -8.72
C TYR A 83 7.52 -5.33 -8.95
N TYR A 84 6.88 -4.61 -8.03
CA TYR A 84 5.48 -4.24 -8.06
C TYR A 84 5.19 -3.22 -9.17
N PHE A 85 5.98 -2.14 -9.28
CA PHE A 85 5.77 -1.03 -10.22
C PHE A 85 6.17 -1.30 -11.70
N ARG A 86 6.29 -2.57 -12.12
CA ARG A 86 6.45 -2.91 -13.54
C ARG A 86 5.33 -2.28 -14.38
N LEU A 87 5.61 -1.85 -15.61
CA LEU A 87 4.66 -1.11 -16.47
C LEU A 87 3.33 -1.82 -16.80
N LYS A 88 3.20 -3.14 -16.55
CA LYS A 88 1.92 -3.86 -16.51
C LYS A 88 1.17 -3.72 -15.19
N PHE A 89 1.56 -2.76 -14.38
CA PHE A 89 1.10 -2.45 -13.03
C PHE A 89 -0.42 -2.56 -12.86
N ILE A 90 -1.14 -1.77 -13.66
CA ILE A 90 -2.59 -1.67 -13.61
C ILE A 90 -3.24 -3.01 -13.98
N ASN A 91 -2.67 -3.76 -14.92
CA ASN A 91 -3.21 -5.06 -15.34
C ASN A 91 -2.91 -6.16 -14.32
N PHE A 92 -1.74 -6.11 -13.65
CA PHE A 92 -1.39 -7.05 -12.61
C PHE A 92 -2.30 -6.88 -11.39
N PHE A 93 -2.54 -5.65 -10.93
CA PHE A 93 -3.43 -5.41 -9.79
C PHE A 93 -4.90 -5.64 -10.10
N LYS A 94 -5.35 -5.41 -11.34
CA LYS A 94 -6.69 -5.81 -11.76
C LYS A 94 -6.89 -7.32 -11.63
N LYS A 95 -5.82 -8.09 -11.79
CA LYS A 95 -5.84 -9.55 -11.71
C LYS A 95 -5.57 -10.08 -10.29
N TYR A 96 -4.76 -9.37 -9.50
CA TYR A 96 -4.32 -9.80 -8.16
C TYR A 96 -4.43 -8.70 -7.08
N PRO A 97 -5.63 -8.18 -6.79
CA PRO A 97 -5.83 -7.13 -5.78
C PRO A 97 -5.43 -7.57 -4.37
N LEU A 98 -5.63 -8.84 -4.01
CA LEU A 98 -5.20 -9.40 -2.72
C LEU A 98 -3.66 -9.33 -2.52
N TYR A 99 -2.89 -9.45 -3.60
CA TYR A 99 -1.44 -9.35 -3.52
C TYR A 99 -0.99 -7.92 -3.18
N ALA A 100 -1.70 -6.91 -3.69
CA ALA A 100 -1.48 -5.51 -3.37
C ALA A 100 -1.65 -5.23 -1.88
N ILE A 101 -2.72 -5.79 -1.32
CA ILE A 101 -3.02 -5.69 0.10
C ILE A 101 -1.95 -6.43 0.93
N GLY A 102 -1.54 -7.62 0.51
CA GLY A 102 -0.43 -8.34 1.15
C GLY A 102 0.87 -7.53 1.18
N ILE A 103 1.13 -6.74 0.14
CA ILE A 103 2.28 -5.82 0.09
C ILE A 103 2.10 -4.63 1.04
N LEU A 104 0.89 -4.07 1.18
CA LEU A 104 0.62 -3.04 2.17
C LEU A 104 0.91 -3.54 3.59
N PHE A 105 0.46 -4.76 3.92
CA PHE A 105 0.82 -5.39 5.19
C PHE A 105 2.33 -5.59 5.31
N TYR A 106 2.99 -6.10 4.27
CA TYR A 106 4.45 -6.25 4.27
C TYR A 106 5.16 -4.95 4.62
N PHE A 107 4.84 -3.84 3.95
CA PHE A 107 5.47 -2.56 4.22
C PHE A 107 5.09 -1.99 5.59
N SER A 108 3.85 -2.19 6.05
CA SER A 108 3.42 -1.75 7.38
C SER A 108 4.18 -2.48 8.50
N PHE A 109 4.44 -3.78 8.35
CA PHE A 109 5.28 -4.52 9.30
C PHE A 109 6.77 -4.14 9.17
N LEU A 110 7.23 -3.90 7.96
CA LEU A 110 8.62 -3.51 7.67
C LEU A 110 8.99 -2.21 8.39
N VAL A 111 8.04 -1.28 8.61
CA VAL A 111 8.26 -0.04 9.38
C VAL A 111 8.86 -0.36 10.74
N SER A 112 8.23 -1.26 11.50
CA SER A 112 8.70 -1.66 12.84
C SER A 112 10.07 -2.33 12.80
N ILE A 113 10.31 -3.21 11.81
CA ILE A 113 11.56 -3.96 11.71
C ILE A 113 12.73 -3.01 11.39
N LEU A 114 12.52 -2.09 10.45
CA LEU A 114 13.58 -1.18 10.01
C LEU A 114 13.92 -0.14 11.06
N GLN A 115 12.95 0.30 11.88
CA GLN A 115 13.24 1.18 13.01
C GLN A 115 14.13 0.52 14.06
N VAL A 116 13.77 -0.68 14.51
CA VAL A 116 14.57 -1.39 15.52
C VAL A 116 16.00 -1.61 15.02
N LEU A 117 16.15 -1.87 13.71
CA LEU A 117 17.45 -2.01 13.07
C LEU A 117 18.18 -0.66 12.94
N GLY A 118 17.44 0.41 12.67
CA GLY A 118 17.95 1.77 12.50
C GLY A 118 18.44 2.37 13.81
N GLU A 119 17.66 2.32 14.88
CA GLU A 119 18.07 2.80 16.22
C GLU A 119 19.35 2.12 16.72
N ALA A 120 19.58 0.86 16.34
CA ALA A 120 20.74 0.09 16.78
C ALA A 120 22.04 0.42 16.04
N VAL A 121 21.98 0.89 14.78
CA VAL A 121 23.15 0.93 13.88
C VAL A 121 23.26 2.20 13.02
N LEU A 122 22.15 2.90 12.77
CA LEU A 122 22.10 4.07 11.90
C LEU A 122 22.14 5.36 12.71
N SER A 123 22.69 6.41 12.10
CA SER A 123 22.52 7.75 12.63
C SER A 123 21.05 8.19 12.50
N ARG A 124 20.62 9.07 13.39
CA ARG A 124 19.23 9.57 13.45
C ARG A 124 18.72 10.17 12.14
N SER A 125 19.57 10.86 11.38
CA SER A 125 19.20 11.42 10.06
C SER A 125 18.87 10.32 9.05
N MET A 126 19.63 9.23 9.10
CA MET A 126 19.52 8.09 8.19
C MET A 126 18.31 7.23 8.44
N ASP A 127 18.05 6.93 9.71
CA ASP A 127 16.88 6.17 10.10
C ASP A 127 15.59 6.91 9.70
N ASN A 128 15.52 8.21 9.99
CA ASN A 128 14.41 9.07 9.58
C ASN A 128 14.19 9.10 8.06
N PHE A 129 15.25 9.03 7.24
CA PHE A 129 15.12 8.98 5.78
C PHE A 129 14.43 7.70 5.31
N ILE A 130 14.89 6.53 5.75
CA ILE A 130 14.32 5.23 5.36
C ILE A 130 12.86 5.14 5.77
N VAL A 131 12.55 5.53 7.01
CA VAL A 131 11.19 5.47 7.55
C VAL A 131 10.25 6.39 6.77
N LYS A 132 10.66 7.63 6.47
CA LYS A 132 9.89 8.54 5.61
C LYS A 132 9.63 7.95 4.23
N LEU A 133 10.67 7.38 3.59
CA LEU A 133 10.54 6.74 2.28
C LEU A 133 9.51 5.59 2.32
N LEU A 134 9.54 4.79 3.38
CA LEU A 134 8.64 3.66 3.56
C LEU A 134 7.18 4.11 3.73
N HIS A 135 6.90 5.13 4.55
CA HIS A 135 5.55 5.68 4.67
C HIS A 135 5.04 6.29 3.36
N ILE A 136 5.91 6.97 2.59
CA ILE A 136 5.54 7.46 1.25
C ILE A 136 5.14 6.30 0.34
N ILE A 137 5.90 5.20 0.36
CA ILE A 137 5.58 3.99 -0.41
C ILE A 137 4.24 3.39 0.03
N ILE A 138 3.97 3.31 1.33
CA ILE A 138 2.68 2.84 1.86
C ILE A 138 1.54 3.71 1.32
N ILE A 139 1.67 5.03 1.39
CA ILE A 139 0.65 5.97 0.87
C ILE A 139 0.41 5.75 -0.62
N VAL A 140 1.47 5.70 -1.43
CA VAL A 140 1.37 5.52 -2.89
C VAL A 140 0.68 4.20 -3.24
N ILE A 141 1.07 3.10 -2.58
CA ILE A 141 0.47 1.79 -2.82
C ILE A 141 -0.99 1.79 -2.38
N SER A 142 -1.30 2.36 -1.21
CA SER A 142 -2.67 2.42 -0.71
C SER A 142 -3.58 3.20 -1.65
N ILE A 143 -3.15 4.38 -2.14
CA ILE A 143 -3.92 5.17 -3.11
C ILE A 143 -4.23 4.35 -4.36
N ILE A 144 -3.24 3.63 -4.88
CA ILE A 144 -3.44 2.77 -6.06
C ILE A 144 -4.47 1.68 -5.74
N VAL A 145 -4.30 0.97 -4.62
CA VAL A 145 -5.21 -0.11 -4.22
C VAL A 145 -6.64 0.40 -4.06
N ILE A 146 -6.82 1.54 -3.41
CA ILE A 146 -8.11 2.21 -3.22
C ILE A 146 -8.74 2.55 -4.57
N ILE A 147 -8.02 3.27 -5.45
CA ILE A 147 -8.52 3.64 -6.78
C ILE A 147 -8.90 2.39 -7.56
N MET A 148 -8.08 1.35 -7.50
CA MET A 148 -8.32 0.14 -8.27
C MET A 148 -9.53 -0.64 -7.79
N ILE A 149 -9.69 -0.80 -6.48
CA ILE A 149 -10.85 -1.49 -5.92
C ILE A 149 -12.11 -0.67 -6.19
N ILE A 150 -12.08 0.65 -5.97
CA ILE A 150 -13.22 1.53 -6.29
C ILE A 150 -13.57 1.41 -7.77
N MET A 151 -12.62 1.54 -8.68
CA MET A 151 -12.87 1.43 -10.12
C MET A 151 -13.43 0.06 -10.51
N GLN A 152 -12.88 -1.02 -9.96
CA GLN A 152 -13.36 -2.37 -10.24
C GLN A 152 -14.79 -2.58 -9.73
N GLN A 153 -15.11 -2.09 -8.53
CA GLN A 153 -16.44 -2.22 -7.94
C GLN A 153 -17.46 -1.31 -8.64
N PHE A 154 -17.11 -0.05 -8.94
CA PHE A 154 -17.98 0.87 -9.69
C PHE A 154 -18.31 0.34 -11.09
N ILE A 155 -17.30 -0.15 -11.82
CA ILE A 155 -17.52 -0.73 -13.15
C ILE A 155 -18.45 -1.95 -13.04
N THR A 156 -18.32 -2.76 -11.98
CA THR A 156 -19.16 -3.95 -11.79
C THR A 156 -20.61 -3.58 -11.52
N VAL A 157 -20.86 -2.60 -10.64
CA VAL A 157 -22.22 -2.16 -10.26
C VAL A 157 -22.91 -1.41 -11.40
N ILE A 158 -22.22 -0.49 -12.09
CA ILE A 158 -22.84 0.33 -13.14
C ILE A 158 -23.14 -0.50 -14.38
N PHE A 159 -22.27 -1.45 -14.73
CA PHE A 159 -22.39 -2.19 -15.99
C PHE A 159 -23.06 -3.56 -15.85
N ASN A 160 -23.46 -4.01 -14.65
CA ASN A 160 -24.11 -5.32 -14.41
C ASN A 160 -23.40 -6.51 -15.08
N LYS A 161 -22.08 -6.42 -15.29
CA LYS A 161 -21.33 -7.36 -16.15
C LYS A 161 -20.97 -8.67 -15.46
N ARG A 162 -21.15 -8.79 -14.15
CA ARG A 162 -20.70 -9.95 -13.37
C ARG A 162 -21.51 -10.09 -12.07
N GLU A 163 -21.85 -11.32 -11.70
CA GLU A 163 -22.35 -11.65 -10.37
C GLU A 163 -21.32 -11.35 -9.28
N VAL A 164 -21.78 -10.77 -8.17
CA VAL A 164 -20.95 -10.51 -6.99
C VAL A 164 -20.49 -11.85 -6.42
N LYS A 165 -19.18 -12.03 -6.28
CA LYS A 165 -18.58 -13.22 -5.68
C LYS A 165 -18.15 -12.93 -4.25
N GLN A 166 -18.03 -13.98 -3.43
CA GLN A 166 -17.54 -13.86 -2.05
C GLN A 166 -16.15 -13.20 -1.94
N ILE A 167 -15.29 -13.38 -2.95
CA ILE A 167 -13.98 -12.71 -3.02
C ILE A 167 -14.10 -11.19 -3.07
N ASP A 168 -15.20 -10.67 -3.63
CA ASP A 168 -15.43 -9.23 -3.77
C ASP A 168 -15.76 -8.60 -2.41
N ILE A 169 -16.45 -9.33 -1.52
CA ILE A 169 -16.69 -8.91 -0.12
C ILE A 169 -15.35 -8.81 0.65
N LEU A 170 -14.50 -9.84 0.54
CA LEU A 170 -13.17 -9.83 1.17
C LEU A 170 -12.33 -8.65 0.68
N MET A 171 -12.35 -8.36 -0.63
CA MET A 171 -11.60 -7.23 -1.18
C MET A 171 -12.03 -5.90 -0.56
N ILE A 172 -13.33 -5.67 -0.36
CA ILE A 172 -13.81 -4.41 0.22
C ILE A 172 -13.42 -4.31 1.70
N PHE A 173 -13.52 -5.41 2.46
CA PHE A 173 -13.02 -5.46 3.83
C PHE A 173 -11.52 -5.14 3.90
N LEU A 174 -10.73 -5.62 2.94
CA LEU A 174 -9.30 -5.32 2.89
C LEU A 174 -8.97 -3.89 2.42
N THR A 175 -9.81 -3.28 1.58
CA THR A 175 -9.72 -1.84 1.26
C THR A 175 -9.82 -0.99 2.51
N TYR A 176 -10.65 -1.42 3.47
CA TYR A 176 -10.80 -0.75 4.75
C TYR A 176 -9.45 -0.63 5.49
N PHE A 177 -8.69 -1.73 5.55
CA PHE A 177 -7.33 -1.71 6.10
C PHE A 177 -6.37 -0.84 5.29
N ALA A 178 -6.46 -0.89 3.95
CA ALA A 178 -5.61 -0.09 3.08
C ALA A 178 -5.79 1.42 3.33
N VAL A 179 -7.04 1.88 3.52
CA VAL A 179 -7.35 3.26 3.88
C VAL A 179 -6.79 3.61 5.25
N GLY A 180 -7.02 2.76 6.26
CA GLY A 180 -6.51 2.98 7.62
C GLY A 180 -4.98 3.11 7.67
N PHE A 181 -4.25 2.20 7.00
CA PHE A 181 -2.79 2.30 6.93
C PHE A 181 -2.30 3.52 6.14
N ALA A 182 -3.05 3.96 5.12
CA ALA A 182 -2.72 5.15 4.35
C ALA A 182 -2.81 6.42 5.20
N TYR A 183 -3.96 6.63 5.86
CA TYR A 183 -4.18 7.82 6.68
C TYR A 183 -3.29 7.81 7.92
N SER A 184 -3.07 6.66 8.55
CA SER A 184 -2.07 6.51 9.61
C SER A 184 -0.67 6.96 9.16
N SER A 185 -0.19 6.45 8.02
CA SER A 185 1.13 6.84 7.48
C SER A 185 1.19 8.32 7.09
N LEU A 186 0.07 8.88 6.62
CA LEU A 186 -0.03 10.28 6.23
C LEU A 186 0.02 11.19 7.46
N PHE A 187 -0.79 10.92 8.49
CA PHE A 187 -0.76 11.67 9.74
C PHE A 187 0.61 11.63 10.41
N HIS A 188 1.24 10.46 10.37
CA HIS A 188 2.57 10.27 10.92
C HIS A 188 3.64 11.09 10.17
N ILE A 189 3.68 11.05 8.83
CA ILE A 189 4.59 11.90 8.05
C ILE A 189 4.35 13.38 8.33
N PHE A 190 3.09 13.80 8.40
CA PHE A 190 2.75 15.18 8.65
C PHE A 190 3.23 15.65 10.02
N ASP A 191 3.13 14.82 11.06
CA ASP A 191 3.59 15.21 12.40
C ASP A 191 5.10 15.43 12.39
N ILE A 192 5.86 14.52 11.76
CA ILE A 192 7.32 14.65 11.60
C ILE A 192 7.74 15.91 10.84
N ILE A 193 7.00 16.31 9.80
CA ILE A 193 7.33 17.49 8.98
C ILE A 193 6.88 18.79 9.68
N SER A 194 5.85 18.73 10.51
CA SER A 194 5.23 19.91 11.07
C SER A 194 6.02 20.52 12.24
N SER A 195 6.06 21.85 12.28
CA SER A 195 6.60 22.60 13.43
C SER A 195 5.64 22.62 14.62
N GLU A 196 4.38 22.28 14.42
CA GLU A 196 3.33 22.32 15.44
C GLU A 196 2.85 20.91 15.79
N LYS A 197 2.12 20.79 16.90
CA LYS A 197 1.51 19.52 17.30
C LYS A 197 0.21 19.30 16.53
N LEU A 198 0.08 18.17 15.82
CA LEU A 198 -1.09 17.93 14.97
C LEU A 198 -2.31 17.37 15.71
N PHE A 199 -2.09 16.62 16.80
CA PHE A 199 -3.14 16.00 17.60
C PHE A 199 -2.96 16.31 19.08
N ASN A 200 -4.02 16.78 19.74
CA ASN A 200 -4.09 16.86 21.19
C ASN A 200 -4.17 15.45 21.79
N GLY A 201 -3.56 15.24 22.95
CA GLY A 201 -3.49 13.92 23.60
C GLY A 201 -2.29 13.05 23.16
N LEU A 202 -1.57 13.42 22.10
CA LEU A 202 -0.31 12.77 21.69
C LEU A 202 0.91 13.62 22.02
N LYS A 203 2.08 13.02 22.19
CA LYS A 203 3.34 13.77 22.27
C LYS A 203 3.71 14.23 20.86
N LYS A 204 4.17 15.48 20.70
CA LYS A 204 4.67 15.94 19.41
C LYS A 204 5.92 15.12 19.06
N MET A 205 5.96 14.66 17.82
CA MET A 205 7.06 13.88 17.32
C MET A 205 8.17 14.79 16.76
N GLU A 206 9.37 14.67 17.31
CA GLU A 206 10.60 15.22 16.68
C GLU A 206 11.38 14.12 15.93
N GLU A 207 11.05 12.85 16.20
CA GLU A 207 11.76 11.64 15.78
C GLU A 207 10.80 10.47 15.64
N PHE A 208 11.16 9.50 14.80
CA PHE A 208 10.36 8.29 14.68
C PHE A 208 10.31 7.49 15.99
N ASP A 209 9.11 6.95 16.30
CA ASP A 209 8.77 6.20 17.49
C ASP A 209 7.62 5.26 17.12
N PHE A 210 7.84 3.96 17.28
CA PHE A 210 6.87 2.93 16.92
C PHE A 210 5.58 3.03 17.72
N GLU A 211 5.68 3.33 19.01
CA GLU A 211 4.53 3.43 19.91
C GLU A 211 3.61 4.58 19.46
N ILE A 212 4.22 5.69 19.06
CA ILE A 212 3.51 6.83 18.50
C ILE A 212 2.93 6.48 17.11
N TYR A 213 3.62 5.71 16.27
CA TYR A 213 3.04 5.22 15.01
C TYR A 213 1.80 4.33 15.22
N LEU A 214 1.83 3.43 16.21
CA LEU A 214 0.66 2.65 16.60
C LEU A 214 -0.50 3.54 17.06
N ASN A 215 -0.22 4.67 17.70
CA ASN A 215 -1.25 5.65 18.05
C ASN A 215 -1.87 6.31 16.80
N TYR A 216 -1.10 6.57 15.74
CA TYR A 216 -1.68 7.04 14.47
C TYR A 216 -2.53 5.97 13.76
N ILE A 217 -2.14 4.69 13.86
CA ILE A 217 -2.97 3.58 13.39
C ILE A 217 -4.29 3.59 14.17
N TYR A 218 -4.21 3.69 15.50
CA TYR A 218 -5.37 3.75 16.37
C TYR A 218 -6.30 4.94 16.06
N ILE A 219 -5.75 6.15 15.86
CA ILE A 219 -6.53 7.33 15.44
C ILE A 219 -7.26 7.06 14.13
N SER A 220 -6.52 6.60 13.12
CA SER A 220 -7.04 6.39 11.78
C SER A 220 -8.17 5.37 11.76
N PHE A 221 -7.96 4.18 12.34
CA PHE A 221 -9.02 3.18 12.45
C PHE A 221 -10.18 3.64 13.34
N GLY A 222 -9.90 4.42 14.39
CA GLY A 222 -10.92 5.02 15.25
C GLY A 222 -11.82 6.00 14.50
N ALA A 223 -11.24 6.84 13.63
CA ALA A 223 -11.98 7.76 12.76
C ALA A 223 -12.74 7.01 11.67
N LEU A 224 -12.09 6.06 11.00
CA LEU A 224 -12.67 5.25 9.93
C LEU A 224 -13.90 4.45 10.40
N THR A 225 -13.85 3.92 11.64
CA THR A 225 -14.95 3.17 12.28
C THR A 225 -15.98 4.05 12.99
N THR A 226 -15.77 5.36 13.06
CA THR A 226 -16.56 6.31 13.86
C THR A 226 -16.63 6.00 15.36
N VAL A 227 -15.77 5.11 15.88
CA VAL A 227 -15.72 4.80 17.31
C VAL A 227 -15.11 5.98 18.07
N GLY A 228 -13.94 6.43 17.61
CA GLY A 228 -13.17 7.49 18.26
C GLY A 228 -12.74 7.17 19.70
N SER A 229 -11.59 7.68 20.13
CA SER A 229 -11.15 7.51 21.52
C SER A 229 -11.69 8.59 22.47
N GLY A 230 -12.10 9.74 21.92
CA GLY A 230 -12.43 10.96 22.67
C GLY A 230 -11.24 11.64 23.35
N THR A 231 -10.18 10.89 23.67
CA THR A 231 -8.96 11.37 24.33
C THR A 231 -7.97 12.03 23.37
N ILE A 232 -7.99 11.66 22.10
CA ILE A 232 -7.12 12.20 21.06
C ILE A 232 -7.97 12.99 20.06
N THR A 233 -7.61 14.26 19.82
CA THR A 233 -8.38 15.14 18.94
C THR A 233 -7.47 15.90 17.98
N ALA A 234 -7.91 16.08 16.73
CA ALA A 234 -7.18 16.84 15.73
C ALA A 234 -7.07 18.31 16.14
N ALA A 235 -5.85 18.80 16.33
CA ALA A 235 -5.58 20.17 16.76
C ALA A 235 -5.67 21.15 15.58
N ASN A 236 -5.06 20.79 14.45
CA ASN A 236 -4.95 21.62 13.25
C ASN A 236 -6.17 21.50 12.32
N ILE A 237 -6.56 22.59 11.66
CA ILE A 237 -7.68 22.66 10.70
C ILE A 237 -7.53 21.66 9.54
N TRP A 238 -6.32 21.50 9.01
CA TRP A 238 -6.05 20.60 7.88
C TRP A 238 -6.19 19.14 8.29
N ILE A 239 -5.74 18.81 9.49
CA ILE A 239 -5.86 17.46 10.05
C ILE A 239 -7.32 17.15 10.36
N ARG A 240 -8.08 18.11 10.90
CA ARG A 240 -9.53 17.95 11.08
C ARG A 240 -10.22 17.66 9.74
N LEU A 241 -9.89 18.41 8.69
CA LEU A 241 -10.45 18.18 7.36
C LEU A 241 -10.10 16.78 6.84
N MET A 242 -8.86 16.33 7.02
CA MET A 242 -8.44 14.99 6.62
C MET A 242 -9.14 13.88 7.41
N THR A 243 -9.31 14.04 8.72
CA THR A 243 -10.07 13.09 9.55
C THR A 243 -11.54 13.03 9.11
N VAL A 244 -12.14 14.16 8.71
CA VAL A 244 -13.49 14.18 8.13
C VAL A 244 -13.52 13.43 6.79
N GLN A 245 -12.54 13.66 5.90
CA GLN A 245 -12.43 12.94 4.63
C GLN A 245 -12.28 11.43 4.84
N GLU A 246 -11.41 11.03 5.78
CA GLU A 246 -11.21 9.64 6.17
C GLU A 246 -12.53 9.01 6.65
N THR A 247 -13.25 9.70 7.52
CA THR A 247 -14.54 9.25 8.04
C THR A 247 -15.57 9.09 6.92
N MET A 248 -15.66 10.05 6.00
CA MET A 248 -16.53 9.97 4.83
C MET A 248 -16.19 8.78 3.93
N LEU A 249 -14.90 8.51 3.71
CA LEU A 249 -14.44 7.35 2.96
C LEU A 249 -14.79 6.03 3.68
N GLY A 250 -14.66 5.98 5.01
CA GLY A 250 -15.06 4.83 5.82
C GLY A 250 -16.55 4.51 5.71
N ILE A 251 -17.40 5.53 5.85
CA ILE A 251 -18.86 5.40 5.67
C ILE A 251 -19.20 4.96 4.25
N PHE A 252 -18.52 5.51 3.25
CA PHE A 252 -18.71 5.13 1.85
C PHE A 252 -18.36 3.66 1.61
N ILE A 253 -17.20 3.20 2.09
CA ILE A 253 -16.72 1.81 1.92
C ILE A 253 -17.65 0.82 2.63
N THR A 254 -18.11 1.15 3.85
CA THR A 254 -19.03 0.30 4.61
C THR A 254 -20.41 0.22 3.94
N SER A 255 -20.94 1.34 3.43
CA SER A 255 -22.19 1.37 2.67
C SER A 255 -22.11 0.54 1.38
N PHE A 256 -20.99 0.63 0.67
CA PHE A 256 -20.72 -0.22 -0.49
C PHE A 256 -20.62 -1.69 -0.10
N SER A 257 -19.86 -2.02 0.95
CA SER A 257 -19.73 -3.39 1.48
C SER A 257 -21.10 -4.03 1.74
N LEU A 258 -21.98 -3.29 2.41
CA LEU A 258 -23.32 -3.74 2.75
C LEU A 258 -24.16 -4.06 1.50
N THR A 259 -24.05 -3.24 0.46
CA THR A 259 -24.71 -3.46 -0.84
C THR A 259 -24.26 -4.77 -1.49
N PHE A 260 -22.96 -5.07 -1.45
CA PHE A 260 -22.43 -6.33 -1.98
C PHE A 260 -22.88 -7.55 -1.17
N ILE A 261 -22.90 -7.45 0.17
CA ILE A 261 -23.39 -8.52 1.04
C ILE A 261 -24.86 -8.82 0.75
N PHE A 262 -25.71 -7.79 0.68
CA PHE A 262 -27.13 -7.98 0.35
C PHE A 262 -27.36 -8.47 -1.08
N SER A 263 -26.52 -8.07 -2.04
CA SER A 263 -26.60 -8.60 -3.41
C SER A 263 -26.33 -10.10 -3.47
N VAL A 264 -25.36 -10.60 -2.68
CA VAL A 264 -25.05 -12.04 -2.59
C VAL A 264 -26.13 -12.82 -1.84
N LEU A 265 -26.70 -12.24 -0.78
CA LEU A 265 -27.78 -12.87 -0.02
C LEU A 265 -29.10 -12.87 -0.78
N GLY A 266 -29.40 -11.79 -1.51
CA GLY A 266 -30.63 -11.65 -2.30
C GLY A 266 -30.65 -12.49 -3.58
N SER A 267 -29.49 -12.74 -4.19
CA SER A 267 -29.39 -13.64 -5.35
C SER A 267 -29.62 -15.12 -4.99
N GLY A 268 -29.43 -15.51 -3.72
CA GLY A 268 -29.76 -16.85 -3.22
C GLY A 268 -31.26 -17.14 -3.11
N ASN A 269 -32.11 -16.12 -3.12
CA ASN A 269 -33.57 -16.25 -2.95
C ASN A 269 -34.38 -16.10 -4.25
N LEU A 270 -33.72 -16.01 -5.40
CA LEU A 270 -34.38 -16.00 -6.71
C LEU A 270 -34.18 -17.33 -7.44
N THR A 271 -34.68 -18.42 -6.85
CA THR A 271 -35.00 -19.63 -7.63
C THR A 271 -36.04 -19.27 -8.69
N PRO A 272 -35.81 -19.55 -9.98
CA PRO A 272 -36.85 -19.39 -10.99
C PRO A 272 -38.03 -20.31 -10.65
N PRO A 273 -39.28 -19.87 -10.80
CA PRO A 273 -40.42 -20.72 -10.53
C PRO A 273 -40.54 -21.72 -11.68
N ASN A 274 -40.01 -22.93 -11.50
CA ASN A 274 -40.47 -24.09 -12.24
C ASN A 274 -40.41 -25.30 -11.32
N GLY A 275 -41.60 -25.87 -11.08
CA GLY A 275 -41.85 -26.85 -10.04
C GLY A 275 -41.13 -28.18 -10.24
N THR A 276 -40.74 -28.81 -9.14
CA THR A 276 -41.44 -29.96 -8.54
C THR A 276 -40.65 -30.41 -7.31
N ASP A 277 -41.40 -30.63 -6.23
CA ASP A 277 -41.09 -31.33 -4.98
C ASP A 277 -39.67 -31.88 -4.76
N ASP A 278 -39.00 -31.44 -3.69
CA ASP A 278 -39.04 -32.20 -2.44
C ASP A 278 -38.43 -31.42 -1.27
N LYS A 279 -39.13 -31.47 -0.14
CA LYS A 279 -38.71 -30.89 1.13
C LYS A 279 -37.44 -31.58 1.64
N LYS A 280 -36.38 -30.81 1.89
CA LYS A 280 -35.56 -30.99 3.10
C LYS A 280 -35.33 -29.64 3.77
N GLU A 281 -35.96 -29.53 4.93
CA GLU A 281 -35.81 -28.45 5.88
C GLU A 281 -34.35 -28.29 6.33
N GLY A 282 -33.96 -27.04 6.52
CA GLY A 282 -33.25 -26.66 7.74
C GLY A 282 -31.76 -26.97 7.82
N GLU A 283 -30.95 -26.37 6.96
CA GLU A 283 -29.59 -25.99 7.34
C GLU A 283 -29.43 -24.49 7.13
N SER A 284 -29.68 -23.73 8.20
CA SER A 284 -29.05 -22.43 8.38
C SER A 284 -27.57 -22.63 8.07
N ILE A 285 -27.05 -21.93 7.06
CA ILE A 285 -25.65 -21.96 6.66
C ILE A 285 -24.84 -21.35 7.82
N ILE A 286 -24.58 -22.19 8.81
CA ILE A 286 -23.58 -21.99 9.84
C ILE A 286 -22.27 -21.95 9.08
N TYR A 287 -21.56 -20.83 9.22
CA TYR A 287 -20.18 -20.64 8.80
C TYR A 287 -19.35 -21.86 9.19
N SER A 288 -19.21 -22.82 8.28
CA SER A 288 -18.50 -24.06 8.56
C SER A 288 -17.01 -23.88 8.28
N GLU A 289 -16.17 -24.61 9.01
CA GLU A 289 -14.74 -24.84 8.76
C GLU A 289 -14.37 -24.98 7.27
N HIS A 290 -15.33 -25.40 6.44
CA HIS A 290 -15.21 -25.45 5.00
C HIS A 290 -14.90 -24.10 4.34
N PHE A 291 -15.30 -22.96 4.91
CA PHE A 291 -14.92 -21.63 4.43
C PHE A 291 -13.40 -21.40 4.49
N PHE A 292 -12.80 -21.58 5.67
CA PHE A 292 -11.35 -21.38 5.85
C PHE A 292 -10.56 -22.41 5.07
N ILE A 293 -11.00 -23.68 5.05
CA ILE A 293 -10.33 -24.75 4.31
C ILE A 293 -10.38 -24.47 2.80
N THR A 294 -11.53 -24.07 2.26
CA THR A 294 -11.67 -23.75 0.83
C THR A 294 -10.89 -22.48 0.48
N PHE A 295 -10.88 -21.49 1.36
CA PHE A 295 -10.09 -20.28 1.24
C PHE A 295 -8.59 -20.56 1.17
N PHE A 296 -8.03 -21.29 2.14
CA PHE A 296 -6.61 -21.62 2.15
C PHE A 296 -6.22 -22.52 0.98
N LYS A 297 -7.11 -23.43 0.56
CA LYS A 297 -6.88 -24.27 -0.61
C LYS A 297 -6.80 -23.45 -1.90
N LYS A 298 -7.72 -22.50 -2.09
CA LYS A 298 -7.74 -21.61 -3.26
C LYS A 298 -6.62 -20.58 -3.26
N LEU A 299 -6.26 -20.07 -2.08
CA LEU A 299 -5.08 -19.22 -1.89
C LEU A 299 -3.80 -19.99 -2.27
N ARG A 300 -3.67 -21.24 -1.80
CA ARG A 300 -2.53 -22.12 -2.12
C ARG A 300 -2.45 -22.45 -3.61
N GLU A 301 -3.57 -22.69 -4.27
CA GLU A 301 -3.63 -22.93 -5.72
C GLU A 301 -3.20 -21.68 -6.51
N ASN A 302 -3.71 -20.50 -6.15
CA ASN A 302 -3.30 -19.23 -6.77
C ASN A 302 -1.80 -18.94 -6.54
N LEU A 303 -1.26 -19.26 -5.35
CA LEU A 303 0.16 -19.11 -5.05
C LEU A 303 1.03 -20.08 -5.87
N LYS A 304 0.58 -21.32 -6.08
CA LYS A 304 1.26 -22.30 -6.95
C LYS A 304 1.23 -21.90 -8.43
N GLU A 305 0.13 -21.33 -8.91
CA GLU A 305 0.08 -20.78 -10.26
C GLU A 305 1.09 -19.64 -10.43
N LEU A 306 1.22 -18.76 -9.44
CA LEU A 306 2.24 -17.70 -9.44
C LEU A 306 3.68 -18.24 -9.42
N GLU A 307 3.91 -19.39 -8.81
CA GLU A 307 5.20 -20.09 -8.80
C GLU A 307 5.53 -20.69 -10.18
N ASN A 308 4.53 -21.26 -10.86
CA ASN A 308 4.66 -21.83 -12.20
C ASN A 308 4.81 -20.77 -13.31
N TYR A 309 4.21 -19.58 -13.14
CA TYR A 309 4.50 -18.40 -14.00
C TYR A 309 5.88 -17.77 -13.72
N GLY A 310 6.61 -18.29 -12.73
CA GLY A 310 7.91 -17.80 -12.30
C GLY A 310 9.13 -18.58 -12.81
N LYS A 311 8.91 -19.69 -13.54
CA LYS A 311 9.94 -20.38 -14.33
C LYS A 311 9.96 -19.83 -15.74
#